data_AF-A0A7Z0KA06-F1
#
_entry.id   AF-A0A7Z0KA06-F1
#
_cell.length_a   1.000
_cell.length_b   1.000
_cell.length_c   1.000
_cell.angle_alpha   90.00
_cell.angle_beta   90.00
_cell.angle_gamma   90.00
#
_symmetry.space_group_name_H-M   'P 1'
#
loop_
_entity.id
_entity.type
_entity.pdbx_description
1 polymer ?
#
loop_
_entity_poly.entity_id
_entity_poly.type
_entity_poly.pdbx_seq_one_letter_code
_entity_poly.pdbx_strand_id
1 'polypeptide(L)'
;MEHRHLELLRELAARGTLAAVAKATHRSPSAVSQHLRAAERDLGVRLVEPASRTVRLTPEGELLAAGAADIAERMADLQAQLDARRGAPAGTVTLGTLPSAGEALMPGLLARTAGTGIVVDLDDFDLAEADFAARAHDSDIVIAHSLSGDAPAGTKELNVTVVAHEPLVVALPADHPMAGAEAIGPEEAQALEWIGVPPGYPFDTVLVALENELGAPLSRRVRLRDNRLVESLVAAGMGAALLPGFTTRPREGLVLRPLTGVRAQRSIVALSRPDRHARLAVRTVTRLLQETGAALEDAHREPSPGEVAGPVVDDETRCVHYASALDVVAIRFHCCGRWYPCLHCHAGAEDHSVLPWPADRHDAEALLCGVCRRRFSITEYLQAEGCTGCGAAFNPGCSRHHPVYFEMGPPS
;
A
#
# COMPACT_ATOMS: atom_id res chain seq x y z
N MET A 1 -3.76 44.65 -5.20
CA MET A 1 -3.31 43.37 -4.63
C MET A 1 -2.76 42.50 -5.76
N GLU A 2 -1.54 41.98 -5.62
CA GLU A 2 -0.89 41.15 -6.66
C GLU A 2 -1.03 39.65 -6.35
N HIS A 3 -0.98 38.80 -7.37
CA HIS A 3 -0.98 37.33 -7.23
C HIS A 3 0.07 36.84 -6.21
N ARG A 4 1.25 37.45 -6.23
CA ARG A 4 2.35 37.14 -5.29
C ARG A 4 1.97 37.37 -3.82
N HIS A 5 1.11 38.33 -3.51
CA HIS A 5 0.70 38.58 -2.13
C HIS A 5 -0.21 37.45 -1.61
N LEU A 6 -1.11 36.98 -2.46
CA LEU A 6 -1.98 35.83 -2.18
C LEU A 6 -1.17 34.54 -2.00
N GLU A 7 -0.17 34.32 -2.86
CA GLU A 7 0.76 33.18 -2.75
C GLU A 7 1.48 33.16 -1.40
N LEU A 8 2.01 34.30 -0.95
CA LEU A 8 2.74 34.39 0.33
C LEU A 8 1.83 34.17 1.55
N LEU A 9 0.59 34.66 1.53
CA LEU A 9 -0.39 34.42 2.59
C LEU A 9 -0.76 32.94 2.67
N ARG A 10 -0.98 32.31 1.51
CA ARG A 10 -1.28 30.87 1.41
C ARG A 10 -0.13 30.01 1.93
N GLU A 11 1.12 30.34 1.55
CA GLU A 11 2.30 29.64 2.09
C GLU A 11 2.50 29.88 3.59
N LEU A 12 2.17 31.07 4.10
CA LEU A 12 2.25 31.37 5.53
C LEU A 12 1.20 30.61 6.34
N ALA A 13 -0.02 30.46 5.82
CA ALA A 13 -1.06 29.64 6.43
C ALA A 13 -0.59 28.18 6.57
N ALA A 14 -0.01 27.62 5.51
CA ALA A 14 0.46 26.23 5.49
C ALA A 14 1.70 25.98 6.37
N ARG A 15 2.65 26.92 6.41
CA ARG A 15 3.99 26.69 7.00
C ARG A 15 4.22 27.36 8.34
N GLY A 16 3.33 28.28 8.74
CA GLY A 16 3.33 28.96 10.04
C GLY A 16 4.50 29.91 10.34
N THR A 17 5.58 29.91 9.54
CA THR A 17 6.75 30.77 9.79
C THR A 17 7.26 31.47 8.54
N LEU A 18 7.67 32.72 8.68
CA LEU A 18 8.27 33.49 7.58
C LEU A 18 9.54 32.84 7.04
N ALA A 19 10.32 32.15 7.88
CA ALA A 19 11.52 31.44 7.46
C ALA A 19 11.20 30.26 6.55
N ALA A 20 10.17 29.47 6.90
CA ALA A 20 9.73 28.35 6.06
C ALA A 20 9.13 28.84 4.73
N VAL A 21 8.33 29.92 4.76
CA VAL A 21 7.80 30.56 3.53
C VAL A 21 8.94 31.07 2.64
N ALA A 22 9.93 31.74 3.24
CA ALA A 22 11.08 32.25 2.50
C ALA A 22 11.86 31.12 1.81
N LYS A 23 12.12 30.01 2.52
CA LYS A 23 12.77 28.83 1.94
C LYS A 23 11.96 28.26 0.76
N ALA A 24 10.66 28.08 0.94
CA ALA A 24 9.76 27.49 -0.06
C ALA A 24 9.59 28.34 -1.31
N THR A 25 9.63 29.67 -1.16
CA THR A 25 9.45 30.62 -2.25
C THR A 25 10.78 31.13 -2.82
N HIS A 26 11.91 30.54 -2.39
CA HIS A 26 13.27 30.91 -2.77
C HIS A 26 13.58 32.41 -2.55
N ARG A 27 13.19 32.93 -1.38
CA ARG A 27 13.32 34.34 -0.97
C ARG A 27 14.02 34.48 0.36
N SER A 28 14.39 35.71 0.72
CA SER A 28 14.81 36.05 2.09
C SER A 28 13.60 36.31 2.99
N PRO A 29 13.65 36.01 4.30
CA PRO A 29 12.58 36.33 5.24
C PRO A 29 12.21 37.83 5.26
N SER A 30 13.20 38.72 5.05
CA SER A 30 12.96 40.16 4.93
C SER A 30 12.14 40.51 3.69
N ALA A 31 12.38 39.85 2.54
CA ALA A 31 11.61 40.08 1.33
C ALA A 31 10.15 39.62 1.50
N VAL A 32 9.92 38.46 2.12
CA VAL A 32 8.56 37.99 2.46
C VAL A 32 7.85 39.00 3.36
N SER A 33 8.50 39.46 4.44
CA SER A 33 7.92 40.46 5.34
C SER A 33 7.61 41.79 4.63
N GLN A 34 8.48 42.25 3.73
CA GLN A 34 8.25 43.47 2.94
C GLN A 34 7.04 43.34 2.01
N HIS A 35 6.86 42.19 1.34
CA HIS A 35 5.69 41.94 0.49
C HIS A 35 4.39 41.90 1.29
N LEU A 36 4.38 41.25 2.47
CA LEU A 36 3.21 41.22 3.34
C LEU A 36 2.84 42.64 3.83
N ARG A 37 3.83 43.45 4.23
CA ARG A 37 3.59 44.85 4.61
C ARG A 37 3.11 45.71 3.45
N ALA A 38 3.57 45.44 2.22
CA ALA A 38 3.06 46.11 1.04
C ALA A 38 1.58 45.76 0.82
N ALA A 39 1.21 44.48 0.93
CA ALA A 39 -0.17 44.05 0.86
C ALA A 39 -1.06 44.69 1.94
N GLU A 40 -0.59 44.75 3.20
CA GLU A 40 -1.30 45.42 4.30
C GLU A 40 -1.57 46.90 4.00
N ARG A 41 -0.57 47.61 3.45
CA ARG A 41 -0.72 49.03 3.06
C ARG A 41 -1.71 49.22 1.92
N ASP A 42 -1.65 48.37 0.91
CA ASP A 42 -2.53 48.46 -0.26
C ASP A 42 -4.00 48.16 0.11
N LEU A 43 -4.22 47.28 1.09
CA LEU A 43 -5.56 46.83 1.49
C LEU A 43 -6.12 47.61 2.68
N GLY A 44 -5.29 48.36 3.40
CA GLY A 44 -5.70 49.11 4.59
C GLY A 44 -6.04 48.24 5.80
N VAL A 45 -5.69 46.95 5.78
CA VAL A 45 -5.95 46.00 6.88
C VAL A 45 -4.66 45.30 7.28
N ARG A 46 -4.59 44.86 8.55
CA ARG A 46 -3.50 44.00 9.02
C ARG A 46 -3.80 42.57 8.62
N LEU A 47 -2.81 41.89 8.06
CA LEU A 47 -2.90 40.51 7.60
C LEU A 47 -2.10 39.57 8.49
N VAL A 48 -1.11 40.14 9.19
CA VAL A 48 -0.24 39.40 10.10
C VAL A 48 -0.05 40.13 11.42
N GLU A 49 0.06 39.35 12.48
CA GLU A 49 0.30 39.84 13.83
C GLU A 49 1.43 39.08 14.54
N PRO A 50 2.12 39.74 15.50
CA PRO A 50 3.16 39.10 16.27
C PRO A 50 2.62 37.93 17.11
N ALA A 51 3.30 36.79 17.06
CA ALA A 51 2.99 35.61 17.88
C ALA A 51 4.28 35.12 18.56
N SER A 52 4.59 35.67 19.73
CA SER A 52 5.85 35.37 20.45
C SER A 52 7.08 35.64 19.57
N ARG A 53 7.84 34.60 19.19
CA ARG A 53 9.02 34.66 18.30
C ARG A 53 8.68 34.44 16.81
N THR A 54 7.40 34.28 16.48
CA THR A 54 6.91 34.06 15.12
C THR A 54 5.84 35.09 14.74
N VAL A 55 5.24 34.91 13.57
CA VAL A 55 4.17 35.73 13.03
C VAL A 55 3.02 34.79 12.71
N ARG A 56 1.79 35.18 13.05
CA ARG A 56 0.58 34.45 12.67
C ARG A 56 -0.32 35.33 11.78
N LEU A 57 -1.20 34.68 11.02
CA LEU A 57 -2.23 35.39 10.27
C LEU A 57 -3.25 36.00 11.24
N THR A 58 -3.76 37.18 10.90
CA THR A 58 -4.98 37.74 11.51
C THR A 58 -6.21 37.07 10.88
N PRO A 59 -7.43 37.25 11.42
CA PRO A 59 -8.65 36.77 10.76
C PRO A 59 -8.79 37.24 9.30
N GLU A 60 -8.40 38.48 9.01
CA GLU A 60 -8.37 39.02 7.64
C GLU A 60 -7.29 38.34 6.78
N GLY A 61 -6.14 38.02 7.37
CA GLY A 61 -5.07 37.25 6.74
C GLY A 61 -5.49 35.82 6.40
N GLU A 62 -6.20 35.15 7.32
CA GLU A 62 -6.77 33.81 7.12
C GLU A 62 -7.83 33.82 6.00
N LEU A 63 -8.72 34.81 5.99
CA LEU A 63 -9.72 34.97 4.93
C LEU A 63 -9.06 35.12 3.55
N LEU A 64 -8.02 35.95 3.44
CA LEU A 64 -7.29 36.12 2.18
C LEU A 64 -6.48 34.89 1.79
N ALA A 65 -5.90 34.17 2.77
CA ALA A 65 -5.19 32.93 2.50
C ALA A 65 -6.11 31.82 1.97
N ALA A 66 -7.32 31.70 2.54
CA ALA A 66 -8.35 30.79 2.03
C ALA A 66 -8.77 31.17 0.61
N GLY A 67 -9.12 32.44 0.37
CA GLY A 67 -9.47 32.90 -0.98
C GLY A 67 -8.31 32.78 -2.00
N ALA A 68 -7.05 32.87 -1.54
CA ALA A 68 -5.88 32.62 -2.37
C ALA A 68 -5.81 31.16 -2.84
N ALA A 69 -6.18 30.20 -2.00
CA ALA A 69 -6.24 28.79 -2.35
C ALA A 69 -7.31 28.55 -3.43
N ASP A 70 -8.51 29.11 -3.26
CA ASP A 70 -9.61 28.99 -4.22
C ASP A 70 -9.24 29.57 -5.60
N ILE A 71 -8.58 30.73 -5.63
CA ILE A 71 -8.11 31.36 -6.88
C ILE A 71 -7.04 30.49 -7.55
N ALA A 72 -6.09 29.97 -6.78
CA ALA A 72 -5.03 29.09 -7.29
C ALA A 72 -5.62 27.82 -7.93
N GLU A 73 -6.58 27.20 -7.25
CA GLU A 73 -7.30 26.03 -7.75
C GLU A 73 -8.04 26.35 -9.05
N ARG A 74 -8.79 27.46 -9.09
CA ARG A 74 -9.54 27.84 -10.29
C ARG A 74 -8.64 28.15 -11.49
N MET A 75 -7.49 28.79 -11.28
CA MET A 75 -6.53 29.01 -12.36
C MET A 75 -5.91 27.70 -12.86
N ALA A 76 -5.57 26.79 -11.94
CA ALA A 76 -5.03 25.49 -12.29
C ALA A 76 -6.04 24.64 -13.08
N ASP A 77 -7.32 24.69 -12.70
CA ASP A 77 -8.42 24.05 -13.44
C ASP A 77 -8.54 24.59 -14.87
N LEU A 78 -8.53 25.91 -15.04
CA LEU A 78 -8.58 26.54 -16.36
C LEU A 78 -7.38 26.15 -17.21
N GLN A 79 -6.18 26.12 -16.63
CA GLN A 79 -4.97 25.69 -17.32
C GLN A 79 -5.09 24.22 -17.76
N ALA A 80 -5.58 23.34 -16.89
CA ALA A 80 -5.77 21.93 -17.20
C ALA A 80 -6.81 21.70 -18.30
N GLN A 81 -7.87 22.52 -18.36
CA GLN A 81 -8.85 22.46 -19.45
C GLN A 81 -8.23 22.88 -20.79
N LEU A 82 -7.35 23.89 -20.79
CA LEU A 82 -6.61 24.30 -21.97
C LEU A 82 -5.62 23.22 -22.42
N ASP A 83 -4.91 22.59 -21.48
CA ASP A 83 -3.97 21.51 -21.78
C ASP A 83 -4.70 20.29 -22.38
N ALA A 84 -5.86 19.91 -21.82
CA ALA A 84 -6.69 18.84 -22.34
C ALA A 84 -7.16 19.07 -23.79
N ARG A 85 -7.30 20.34 -24.21
CA ARG A 85 -7.63 20.71 -25.60
C ARG A 85 -6.41 20.66 -26.53
N ARG A 86 -5.19 20.80 -25.99
CA ARG A 86 -3.94 20.88 -26.76
C ARG A 86 -3.33 19.51 -27.07
N GLY A 87 -3.69 18.46 -26.34
CA GLY A 87 -3.21 17.09 -26.61
C GLY A 87 -3.01 16.25 -25.34
N ALA A 88 -2.14 15.25 -25.43
CA ALA A 88 -1.85 14.30 -24.36
C ALA A 88 -1.23 14.98 -23.11
N PRO A 89 -1.44 14.42 -21.90
CA PRO A 89 -0.81 14.92 -20.66
C PRO A 89 0.71 15.05 -20.81
N ALA A 90 1.26 16.20 -20.43
CA ALA A 90 2.70 16.46 -20.51
C ALA A 90 3.20 17.38 -19.39
N GLY A 91 4.51 17.37 -19.15
CA GLY A 91 5.21 18.20 -18.17
C GLY A 91 5.76 17.42 -16.98
N THR A 92 6.42 18.13 -16.06
CA THR A 92 7.03 17.53 -14.87
C THR A 92 6.02 17.41 -13.72
N VAL A 93 5.97 16.24 -13.08
CA VAL A 93 5.23 15.97 -11.85
C VAL A 93 6.23 15.61 -10.76
N THR A 94 6.31 16.46 -9.73
CA THR A 94 7.16 16.19 -8.55
C THR A 94 6.45 15.22 -7.62
N LEU A 95 7.09 14.10 -7.30
CA LEU A 95 6.51 13.04 -6.49
C LEU A 95 7.45 12.69 -5.35
N GLY A 96 6.96 12.82 -4.11
CA GLY A 96 7.67 12.31 -2.94
C GLY A 96 7.10 10.99 -2.46
N THR A 97 7.94 10.04 -2.07
CA THR A 97 7.48 8.72 -1.61
C THR A 97 8.18 8.22 -0.34
N LEU A 98 7.49 7.34 0.39
CA LEU A 98 8.07 6.55 1.47
C LEU A 98 8.84 5.36 0.89
N PRO A 99 9.96 4.89 1.50
CA PRO A 99 10.79 3.83 0.93
C PRO A 99 10.02 2.58 0.50
N SER A 100 9.20 2.01 1.40
CA SER A 100 8.42 0.79 1.10
C SER A 100 7.33 1.00 0.04
N ALA A 101 6.61 2.12 0.07
CA ALA A 101 5.60 2.42 -0.95
C ALA A 101 6.26 2.73 -2.30
N GLY A 102 7.43 3.38 -2.26
CA GLY A 102 8.26 3.67 -3.41
C GLY A 102 8.72 2.40 -4.12
N GLU A 103 9.25 1.44 -3.36
CA GLU A 103 9.66 0.13 -3.86
C GLU A 103 8.48 -0.60 -4.54
N ALA A 104 7.28 -0.57 -3.96
CA ALA A 104 6.11 -1.24 -4.50
C ALA A 104 5.53 -0.56 -5.76
N LEU A 105 5.41 0.77 -5.75
CA LEU A 105 4.61 1.51 -6.74
C LEU A 105 5.43 2.13 -7.88
N MET A 106 6.65 2.60 -7.60
CA MET A 106 7.40 3.42 -8.56
C MET A 106 7.82 2.67 -9.82
N PRO A 107 8.26 1.39 -9.76
CA PRO A 107 8.61 0.65 -10.98
C PRO A 107 7.43 0.58 -11.96
N GLY A 108 6.24 0.25 -11.47
CA GLY A 108 5.01 0.18 -12.28
C GLY A 108 4.59 1.55 -12.82
N LEU A 109 4.67 2.60 -12.01
CA LEU A 109 4.36 3.97 -12.44
C LEU A 109 5.33 4.46 -13.53
N LEU A 110 6.63 4.28 -13.34
CA LEU A 110 7.66 4.74 -14.28
C LEU A 110 7.56 3.99 -15.61
N ALA A 111 7.26 2.68 -15.58
CA ALA A 111 6.98 1.91 -16.79
C ALA A 111 5.74 2.44 -17.55
N ARG A 112 4.66 2.79 -16.84
CA ARG A 112 3.41 3.32 -17.44
C ARG A 112 3.54 4.75 -17.96
N THR A 113 4.47 5.53 -17.43
CA THR A 113 4.75 6.91 -17.88
C THR A 113 5.85 6.99 -18.93
N ALA A 114 6.60 5.91 -19.15
CA ALA A 114 7.60 5.83 -20.20
C ALA A 114 6.96 6.07 -21.59
N GLY A 115 7.59 6.95 -22.38
CA GLY A 115 7.10 7.32 -23.71
C GLY A 115 5.90 8.28 -23.72
N THR A 116 5.41 8.70 -22.55
CA THR A 116 4.44 9.80 -22.45
C THR A 116 5.16 11.16 -22.44
N GLY A 117 4.38 12.26 -22.50
CA GLY A 117 4.92 13.60 -22.29
C GLY A 117 5.20 13.95 -20.82
N ILE A 118 4.91 13.04 -19.89
CA ILE A 118 5.06 13.25 -18.44
C ILE A 118 6.47 12.84 -18.01
N VAL A 119 7.14 13.70 -17.26
CA VAL A 119 8.38 13.39 -16.54
C VAL A 119 8.05 13.35 -15.04
N VAL A 120 8.34 12.23 -14.39
CA VAL A 120 8.20 12.10 -12.93
C VAL A 120 9.54 12.48 -12.29
N ASP A 121 9.54 13.55 -11.51
CA ASP A 121 10.68 13.96 -10.68
C ASP A 121 10.48 13.40 -9.28
N LEU A 122 11.27 12.39 -8.92
CA LEU A 122 11.06 11.53 -7.76
C LEU A 122 12.03 11.86 -6.62
N ASP A 123 11.50 12.07 -5.42
CA ASP A 123 12.27 12.05 -4.19
C ASP A 123 11.68 11.07 -3.15
N ASP A 124 12.51 10.61 -2.23
CA ASP A 124 12.08 9.79 -1.11
C ASP A 124 12.28 10.51 0.23
N PHE A 125 11.51 10.09 1.23
CA PHE A 125 11.60 10.61 2.59
C PHE A 125 11.17 9.57 3.62
N ASP A 126 11.64 9.73 4.85
CA ASP A 126 11.24 8.91 5.98
C ASP A 126 10.69 9.81 7.10
N LEU A 127 9.36 9.97 7.10
CA LEU A 127 8.62 10.91 7.95
C LEU A 127 7.59 10.18 8.81
N ALA A 128 7.28 10.77 9.96
CA ALA A 128 6.15 10.34 10.79
C ALA A 128 4.81 10.80 10.17
N GLU A 129 3.70 10.17 10.54
CA GLU A 129 2.39 10.43 9.94
C GLU A 129 1.96 11.91 10.05
N ALA A 130 2.29 12.55 11.18
CA ALA A 130 1.96 13.95 11.44
C ALA A 130 2.62 14.95 10.47
N ASP A 131 3.70 14.55 9.79
CA ASP A 131 4.48 15.44 8.93
C ASP A 131 4.06 15.34 7.44
N PHE A 132 3.19 14.41 7.07
CA PHE A 132 2.76 14.21 5.67
C PHE A 132 2.02 15.41 5.08
N ALA A 133 1.14 16.05 5.87
CA ALA A 133 0.39 17.22 5.42
C ALA A 133 1.34 18.37 5.05
N ALA A 134 2.35 18.61 5.90
CA ALA A 134 3.38 19.62 5.63
C ALA A 134 4.18 19.30 4.35
N ARG A 135 4.55 18.02 4.17
CA ARG A 135 5.29 17.55 2.99
C ARG A 135 4.52 17.72 1.69
N ALA A 136 3.19 17.57 1.70
CA ALA A 136 2.32 17.76 0.53
C ALA A 136 2.36 19.20 -0.05
N HIS A 137 2.88 20.17 0.71
CA HIS A 137 3.12 21.52 0.20
C HIS A 137 4.38 21.65 -0.65
N ASP A 138 5.28 20.67 -0.65
CA ASP A 138 6.56 20.72 -1.36
C ASP A 138 6.54 19.97 -2.70
N SER A 139 5.70 18.94 -2.86
CA SER A 139 5.61 18.13 -4.10
C SER A 139 4.18 18.08 -4.67
N ASP A 140 4.05 17.86 -5.99
CA ASP A 140 2.75 17.69 -6.65
C ASP A 140 1.96 16.51 -6.08
N ILE A 141 2.65 15.42 -5.80
CA ILE A 141 2.12 14.22 -5.17
C ILE A 141 3.04 13.83 -4.03
N VAL A 142 2.47 13.48 -2.88
CA VAL A 142 3.17 12.85 -1.76
C VAL A 142 2.50 11.53 -1.44
N ILE A 143 3.26 10.44 -1.56
CA ILE A 143 2.80 9.13 -1.11
C ILE A 143 2.95 9.07 0.41
N ALA A 144 1.82 8.96 1.08
CA ALA A 144 1.70 8.83 2.52
C ALA A 144 1.01 7.52 2.87
N HIS A 145 0.82 7.26 4.15
CA HIS A 145 -0.06 6.18 4.61
C HIS A 145 -0.89 6.61 5.82
N SER A 146 -1.92 5.83 6.13
CA SER A 146 -2.59 5.86 7.42
C SER A 146 -2.93 4.44 7.88
N LEU A 147 -2.87 4.22 9.20
CA LEU A 147 -3.23 2.94 9.84
C LEU A 147 -4.61 2.99 10.49
N SER A 148 -5.15 4.19 10.69
CA SER A 148 -6.42 4.41 11.39
C SER A 148 -7.59 4.67 10.44
N GLY A 149 -7.34 4.75 9.12
CA GLY A 149 -8.35 4.99 8.11
C GLY A 149 -7.75 5.23 6.73
N ASP A 150 -8.54 5.82 5.83
CA ASP A 150 -8.15 6.09 4.43
C ASP A 150 -7.54 7.48 4.20
N ALA A 151 -7.30 8.22 5.29
CA ALA A 151 -6.66 9.53 5.25
C ALA A 151 -5.83 9.74 6.53
N PRO A 152 -4.58 10.21 6.42
CA PRO A 152 -3.78 10.60 7.57
C PRO A 152 -4.41 11.78 8.33
N ALA A 153 -4.07 11.93 9.60
CA ALA A 153 -4.48 13.10 10.36
C ALA A 153 -3.94 14.41 9.73
N GLY A 154 -4.74 15.48 9.75
CA GLY A 154 -4.31 16.80 9.26
C GLY A 154 -4.38 17.01 7.75
N THR A 155 -4.88 16.05 6.95
CA THR A 155 -4.96 16.16 5.48
C THR A 155 -6.31 16.64 4.95
N LYS A 156 -7.16 17.25 5.78
CA LYS A 156 -8.55 17.64 5.40
C LYS A 156 -8.61 18.65 4.25
N GLU A 157 -7.59 19.50 4.12
CA GLU A 157 -7.50 20.53 3.08
C GLU A 157 -6.75 20.05 1.83
N LEU A 158 -6.37 18.76 1.79
CA LEU A 158 -5.67 18.14 0.68
C LEU A 158 -6.62 17.21 -0.07
N ASN A 159 -6.36 17.03 -1.36
CA ASN A 159 -6.91 15.91 -2.09
C ASN A 159 -6.19 14.64 -1.64
N VAL A 160 -6.96 13.71 -1.08
CA VAL A 160 -6.52 12.40 -0.64
C VAL A 160 -7.09 11.36 -1.59
N THR A 161 -6.22 10.60 -2.24
CA THR A 161 -6.63 9.48 -3.09
C THR A 161 -6.03 8.20 -2.54
N VAL A 162 -6.87 7.23 -2.18
CA VAL A 162 -6.40 5.89 -1.82
C VAL A 162 -5.78 5.24 -3.05
N VAL A 163 -4.52 4.84 -2.92
CA VAL A 163 -3.75 4.16 -3.96
C VAL A 163 -3.83 2.66 -3.77
N ALA A 164 -3.62 2.19 -2.54
CA ALA A 164 -3.72 0.78 -2.20
C ALA A 164 -3.93 0.55 -0.70
N HIS A 165 -4.53 -0.57 -0.34
CA HIS A 165 -4.62 -1.15 0.99
C HIS A 165 -3.60 -2.26 1.13
N GLU A 166 -2.56 -2.02 1.93
CA GLU A 166 -1.46 -2.98 2.10
C GLU A 166 -1.58 -3.72 3.43
N PRO A 167 -1.60 -5.06 3.42
CA PRO A 167 -1.54 -5.85 4.64
C PRO A 167 -0.17 -5.73 5.29
N LEU A 168 -0.14 -5.78 6.62
CA LEU A 168 1.09 -5.91 7.40
C LEU A 168 1.23 -7.35 7.87
N VAL A 169 2.45 -7.87 7.77
CA VAL A 169 2.77 -9.27 8.03
C VAL A 169 3.80 -9.37 9.14
N VAL A 170 3.69 -10.42 9.96
CA VAL A 170 4.69 -10.74 10.98
C VAL A 170 5.82 -11.51 10.31
N ALA A 171 7.02 -10.95 10.33
CA ALA A 171 8.23 -11.64 9.94
C ALA A 171 8.87 -12.31 11.16
N LEU A 172 9.19 -13.60 11.01
CA LEU A 172 9.79 -14.45 12.03
C LEU A 172 11.09 -15.08 11.50
N PRO A 173 12.07 -15.35 12.39
CA PRO A 173 13.16 -16.26 12.08
C PRO A 173 12.61 -17.62 11.63
N ALA A 174 13.21 -18.23 10.61
CA ALA A 174 12.73 -19.50 10.07
C ALA A 174 12.81 -20.68 11.08
N ASP A 175 13.70 -20.59 12.05
CA ASP A 175 13.89 -21.56 13.14
C ASP A 175 13.03 -21.24 14.38
N HIS A 176 12.24 -20.17 14.36
CA HIS A 176 11.37 -19.81 15.47
C HIS A 176 10.27 -20.87 15.69
N PRO A 177 9.90 -21.23 16.94
CA PRO A 177 8.86 -22.25 17.18
C PRO A 177 7.51 -21.94 16.52
N MET A 178 7.16 -20.66 16.41
CA MET A 178 5.93 -20.20 15.74
C MET A 178 6.09 -20.00 14.22
N ALA A 179 7.25 -20.33 13.65
CA ALA A 179 7.47 -20.28 12.20
C ALA A 179 6.49 -21.20 11.46
N GLY A 180 6.00 -22.28 12.07
CA GLY A 180 5.00 -23.18 11.48
C GLY A 180 3.53 -22.78 11.69
N ALA A 181 3.26 -21.73 12.46
CA ALA A 181 1.88 -21.30 12.74
C ALA A 181 1.15 -20.85 11.47
N GLU A 182 -0.18 -20.98 11.42
CA GLU A 182 -0.96 -20.47 10.28
C GLU A 182 -1.05 -18.94 10.32
N ALA A 183 -1.21 -18.37 11.52
CA ALA A 183 -1.22 -16.94 11.79
C ALA A 183 -0.67 -16.68 13.20
N ILE A 184 -0.36 -15.41 13.48
CA ILE A 184 0.04 -14.93 14.81
C ILE A 184 -1.13 -14.14 15.38
N GLY A 185 -1.70 -14.61 16.48
CA GLY A 185 -2.71 -13.87 17.24
C GLY A 185 -2.09 -13.01 18.33
N PRO A 186 -2.91 -12.30 19.13
CA PRO A 186 -2.40 -11.46 20.21
C PRO A 186 -1.59 -12.24 21.26
N GLU A 187 -2.03 -13.42 21.66
CA GLU A 187 -1.32 -14.24 22.67
C GLU A 187 0.04 -14.71 22.17
N GLU A 188 0.12 -15.18 20.92
CA GLU A 188 1.40 -15.53 20.30
C GLU A 188 2.30 -14.30 20.17
N ALA A 189 1.75 -13.16 19.75
CA ALA A 189 2.47 -11.89 19.61
C ALA A 189 3.09 -11.41 20.93
N GLN A 190 2.44 -11.69 22.08
CA GLN A 190 2.97 -11.35 23.41
C GLN A 190 4.25 -12.10 23.74
N ALA A 191 4.42 -13.32 23.23
CA ALA A 191 5.59 -14.15 23.47
C ALA A 191 6.78 -13.78 22.57
N LEU A 192 6.60 -12.88 21.59
CA LEU A 192 7.64 -12.48 20.65
C LEU A 192 8.49 -11.33 21.19
N GLU A 193 9.78 -11.37 20.87
CA GLU A 193 10.70 -10.25 21.05
C GLU A 193 10.69 -9.38 19.79
N TRP A 194 10.14 -8.16 19.86
CA TRP A 194 9.91 -7.32 18.69
C TRP A 194 11.09 -6.42 18.33
N ILE A 195 11.36 -6.33 17.03
CA ILE A 195 12.07 -5.24 16.39
C ILE A 195 11.00 -4.25 15.93
N GLY A 196 10.84 -3.17 16.69
CA GLY A 196 9.81 -2.16 16.45
C GLY A 196 10.29 -1.01 15.59
N VAL A 197 9.42 -0.02 15.42
CA VAL A 197 9.75 1.29 14.85
C VAL A 197 9.72 2.37 15.97
N PRO A 198 10.27 3.57 15.76
CA PRO A 198 10.14 4.66 16.74
C PRO A 198 8.67 5.02 17.02
N PRO A 199 8.33 5.58 18.20
CA PRO A 199 6.98 6.05 18.46
C PRO A 199 6.50 7.06 17.41
N GLY A 200 5.23 6.93 16.99
CA GLY A 200 4.63 7.77 15.94
C GLY A 200 4.93 7.33 14.50
N TYR A 201 5.69 6.25 14.31
CA TYR A 201 5.87 5.58 13.03
C TYR A 201 4.82 4.49 12.82
N PRO A 202 4.60 4.04 11.57
CA PRO A 202 3.33 3.46 11.14
C PRO A 202 3.05 2.11 11.79
N PHE A 203 4.10 1.30 11.97
CA PHE A 203 3.96 -0.05 12.54
C PHE A 203 3.85 -0.03 14.06
N ASP A 204 4.26 1.06 14.73
CA ASP A 204 4.09 1.20 16.19
C ASP A 204 2.61 1.30 16.54
N THR A 205 1.77 1.91 15.67
CA THR A 205 0.32 1.97 15.84
C THR A 205 -0.32 0.59 15.99
N VAL A 206 0.12 -0.40 15.19
CA VAL A 206 -0.40 -1.78 15.27
C VAL A 206 0.12 -2.49 16.51
N LEU A 207 1.39 -2.29 16.87
CA LEU A 207 1.94 -2.85 18.10
C LEU A 207 1.23 -2.28 19.34
N VAL A 208 0.91 -0.98 19.35
CA VAL A 208 0.11 -0.36 20.42
C VAL A 208 -1.32 -0.91 20.43
N ALA A 209 -1.92 -1.18 19.27
CA ALA A 209 -3.23 -1.83 19.21
C ALA A 209 -3.20 -3.24 19.83
N LEU A 210 -2.15 -4.02 19.58
CA LEU A 210 -1.94 -5.32 20.23
C LEU A 210 -1.78 -5.18 21.75
N GLU A 211 -1.00 -4.21 22.21
CA GLU A 211 -0.83 -3.96 23.65
C GLU A 211 -2.14 -3.60 24.35
N ASN A 212 -2.98 -2.80 23.68
CA ASN A 212 -4.30 -2.43 24.18
C ASN A 212 -5.23 -3.64 24.23
N GLU A 213 -5.20 -4.51 23.22
CA GLU A 213 -5.98 -5.75 23.18
C GLU A 213 -5.55 -6.73 24.29
N LEU A 214 -4.24 -6.86 24.52
CA LEU A 214 -3.67 -7.72 25.56
C LEU A 214 -3.78 -7.15 26.97
N GLY A 215 -3.98 -5.84 27.11
CA GLY A 215 -3.86 -5.13 28.39
C GLY A 215 -2.44 -5.15 28.98
N ALA A 216 -1.41 -5.40 28.16
CA ALA A 216 -0.03 -5.56 28.57
C ALA A 216 0.95 -5.08 27.49
N PRO A 217 2.14 -4.55 27.86
CA PRO A 217 3.12 -4.08 26.89
C PRO A 217 3.85 -5.24 26.17
N LEU A 218 4.23 -5.01 24.92
CA LEU A 218 5.07 -5.91 24.12
C LEU A 218 6.56 -5.62 24.33
N SER A 219 7.37 -6.68 24.37
CA SER A 219 8.82 -6.59 24.47
C SER A 219 9.42 -6.06 23.16
N ARG A 220 10.11 -4.92 23.20
CA ARG A 220 10.77 -4.30 22.03
C ARG A 220 12.27 -4.14 22.30
N ARG A 221 13.10 -4.90 21.60
CA ARG A 221 14.57 -4.88 21.79
C ARG A 221 15.22 -3.68 21.12
N VAL A 222 14.78 -3.38 19.91
CA VAL A 222 15.37 -2.35 19.05
C VAL A 222 14.25 -1.63 18.32
N ARG A 223 14.46 -0.34 18.01
CA ARG A 223 13.57 0.47 17.18
C ARG A 223 14.31 0.98 15.95
N LEU A 224 13.90 0.54 14.76
CA LEU A 224 14.53 0.87 13.48
C LEU A 224 13.46 1.30 12.47
N ARG A 225 13.86 2.09 11.46
CA ARG A 225 12.93 2.57 10.42
C ARG A 225 13.11 1.85 9.09
N ASP A 226 14.35 1.42 8.80
CA ASP A 226 14.68 0.75 7.55
C ASP A 226 14.21 -0.71 7.57
N ASN A 227 13.25 -1.03 6.72
CA ASN A 227 12.66 -2.36 6.65
C ASN A 227 13.66 -3.44 6.20
N ARG A 228 14.62 -3.12 5.32
CA ARG A 228 15.60 -4.09 4.82
C ARG A 228 16.62 -4.47 5.88
N LEU A 229 17.01 -3.50 6.70
CA LEU A 229 17.79 -3.76 7.90
C LEU A 229 17.00 -4.61 8.90
N VAL A 230 15.71 -4.28 9.13
CA VAL A 230 14.84 -5.08 10.02
C VAL A 230 14.71 -6.52 9.53
N GLU A 231 14.43 -6.74 8.24
CA GLU A 231 14.40 -8.08 7.63
C GLU A 231 15.71 -8.85 7.83
N SER A 232 16.86 -8.17 7.70
CA SER A 232 18.17 -8.78 7.90
C SER A 232 18.37 -9.24 9.35
N LEU A 233 17.90 -8.46 10.32
CA LEU A 233 17.96 -8.81 11.74
C LEU A 233 16.99 -9.95 12.11
N VAL A 234 15.78 -9.95 11.53
CA VAL A 234 14.83 -11.06 11.69
C VAL A 234 15.44 -12.35 11.15
N ALA A 235 16.00 -12.32 9.93
CA ALA A 235 16.63 -13.49 9.33
C ALA A 235 17.84 -14.01 10.12
N ALA A 236 18.49 -13.15 10.90
CA ALA A 236 19.59 -13.50 11.79
C ALA A 236 19.14 -13.96 13.19
N GLY A 237 17.84 -14.12 13.43
CA GLY A 237 17.31 -14.62 14.71
C GLY A 237 17.20 -13.57 15.82
N MET A 238 17.28 -12.27 15.50
CA MET A 238 17.32 -11.22 16.54
C MET A 238 15.96 -10.87 17.14
N GLY A 239 14.86 -11.26 16.48
CA GLY A 239 13.49 -11.02 16.93
C GLY A 239 12.47 -11.12 15.79
N ALA A 240 11.21 -10.85 16.11
CA ALA A 240 10.11 -10.73 15.16
C ALA A 240 9.90 -9.26 14.75
N ALA A 241 9.29 -9.01 13.60
CA ALA A 241 8.95 -7.66 13.18
C ALA A 241 7.62 -7.61 12.43
N LEU A 242 6.95 -6.46 12.46
CA LEU A 242 5.81 -6.18 11.60
C LEU A 242 6.29 -5.42 10.37
N LEU A 243 6.02 -5.95 9.18
CA LEU A 243 6.56 -5.44 7.91
C LEU A 243 5.49 -5.28 6.82
N PRO A 244 5.73 -4.46 5.78
CA PRO A 244 4.78 -4.26 4.67
C PRO A 244 4.67 -5.48 3.77
N GLY A 245 3.45 -5.95 3.52
CA GLY A 245 3.19 -7.16 2.73
C GLY A 245 3.53 -7.05 1.25
N PHE A 246 3.48 -5.85 0.64
CA PHE A 246 3.78 -5.69 -0.79
C PHE A 246 5.25 -5.82 -1.12
N THR A 247 6.14 -5.58 -0.16
CA THR A 247 7.60 -5.53 -0.39
C THR A 247 8.38 -6.59 0.38
N THR A 248 7.81 -7.11 1.47
CA THR A 248 8.45 -8.19 2.23
C THR A 248 8.19 -9.52 1.53
N ARG A 249 9.22 -10.35 1.42
CA ARG A 249 9.14 -11.68 0.79
C ARG A 249 9.75 -12.73 1.73
N PRO A 250 9.18 -13.95 1.81
CA PRO A 250 9.85 -15.06 2.45
C PRO A 250 11.19 -15.34 1.76
N ARG A 251 12.21 -15.68 2.53
CA ARG A 251 13.54 -16.04 2.04
C ARG A 251 14.27 -16.89 3.06
N GLU A 252 15.49 -17.34 2.74
CA GLU A 252 16.32 -18.07 3.69
C GLU A 252 16.45 -17.30 5.02
N GLY A 253 16.13 -17.99 6.12
CA GLY A 253 16.12 -17.43 7.47
C GLY A 253 14.88 -16.62 7.87
N LEU A 254 13.94 -16.33 6.95
CA LEU A 254 12.80 -15.45 7.23
C LEU A 254 11.49 -16.00 6.66
N VAL A 255 10.51 -16.19 7.55
CA VAL A 255 9.14 -16.60 7.20
C VAL A 255 8.14 -15.52 7.56
N LEU A 256 7.02 -15.46 6.83
CA LEU A 256 5.97 -14.45 7.01
C LEU A 256 4.68 -15.08 7.48
N ARG A 257 4.02 -14.50 8.47
CA ARG A 257 2.73 -14.93 9.00
C ARG A 257 1.73 -13.78 9.08
N PRO A 258 0.46 -13.99 8.72
CA PRO A 258 -0.59 -13.01 8.97
C PRO A 258 -0.70 -12.68 10.45
N LEU A 259 -1.03 -11.42 10.76
CA LEU A 259 -1.39 -10.98 12.11
C LEU A 259 -2.91 -10.96 12.24
N THR A 260 -3.46 -11.61 13.27
CA THR A 260 -4.90 -11.65 13.56
C THR A 260 -5.21 -10.96 14.89
N GLY A 261 -6.51 -10.77 15.17
CA GLY A 261 -6.98 -10.12 16.40
C GLY A 261 -6.97 -8.59 16.37
N VAL A 262 -6.17 -7.96 15.50
CA VAL A 262 -6.16 -6.51 15.29
C VAL A 262 -6.12 -6.16 13.80
N ARG A 263 -6.49 -4.92 13.45
CA ARG A 263 -6.35 -4.42 12.08
C ARG A 263 -4.88 -4.20 11.73
N ALA A 264 -4.29 -5.16 11.02
CA ALA A 264 -2.91 -5.12 10.53
C ALA A 264 -2.84 -4.71 9.05
N GLN A 265 -3.35 -3.53 8.72
CA GLN A 265 -3.39 -3.03 7.34
C GLN A 265 -3.18 -1.52 7.32
N ARG A 266 -2.38 -1.02 6.37
CA ARG A 266 -2.24 0.41 6.10
C ARG A 266 -2.90 0.80 4.78
N SER A 267 -3.52 1.98 4.75
CA SER A 267 -3.93 2.63 3.50
C SER A 267 -2.76 3.45 2.98
N ILE A 268 -2.23 3.13 1.80
CA ILE A 268 -1.29 3.96 1.04
C ILE A 268 -2.10 4.98 0.26
N VAL A 269 -1.77 6.26 0.41
CA VAL A 269 -2.53 7.36 -0.19
C VAL A 269 -1.63 8.31 -0.96
N ALA A 270 -2.15 8.87 -2.05
CA ALA A 270 -1.55 10.00 -2.74
C ALA A 270 -2.20 11.29 -2.21
N LEU A 271 -1.36 12.18 -1.66
CA LEU A 271 -1.73 13.50 -1.19
C LEU A 271 -1.32 14.54 -2.22
N SER A 272 -2.25 15.44 -2.55
CA SER A 272 -1.98 16.60 -3.41
C SER A 272 -2.74 17.80 -2.91
N ARG A 273 -2.14 18.99 -3.04
CA ARG A 273 -2.92 20.23 -2.88
C ARG A 273 -3.98 20.35 -3.98
N PRO A 274 -5.15 20.97 -3.71
CA PRO A 274 -6.22 21.11 -4.70
C PRO A 274 -5.76 21.72 -6.03
N ASP A 275 -5.01 22.81 -5.99
CA ASP A 275 -4.46 23.47 -7.18
C ASP A 275 -3.43 22.62 -7.95
N ARG A 276 -2.66 21.78 -7.25
CA ARG A 276 -1.73 20.87 -7.92
C ARG A 276 -2.48 19.71 -8.56
N HIS A 277 -3.45 19.15 -7.84
CA HIS A 277 -4.30 18.07 -8.32
C HIS A 277 -5.16 18.48 -9.52
N ALA A 278 -5.51 19.76 -9.64
CA ALA A 278 -6.21 20.29 -10.81
C ALA A 278 -5.41 20.14 -12.12
N ARG A 279 -4.08 19.96 -12.09
CA ARG A 279 -3.26 19.77 -13.29
C ARG A 279 -3.54 18.40 -13.94
N LEU A 280 -3.70 18.38 -15.27
CA LEU A 280 -3.98 17.14 -16.02
C LEU A 280 -2.88 16.08 -15.84
N ALA A 281 -1.60 16.48 -15.85
CA ALA A 281 -0.48 15.57 -15.63
C ALA A 281 -0.53 14.92 -14.23
N VAL A 282 -0.86 15.69 -13.19
CA VAL A 282 -0.94 15.21 -11.80
C VAL A 282 -2.08 14.20 -11.66
N ARG A 283 -3.30 14.51 -12.13
CA ARG A 283 -4.41 13.53 -12.13
C ARG A 283 -4.08 12.27 -12.90
N THR A 284 -3.36 12.40 -14.01
CA THR A 284 -2.93 11.24 -14.80
C THR A 284 -1.99 10.35 -14.01
N VAL A 285 -0.98 10.92 -13.34
CA VAL A 285 -0.07 10.17 -12.47
C VAL A 285 -0.82 9.56 -11.28
N THR A 286 -1.72 10.29 -10.63
CA THR A 286 -2.56 9.76 -9.54
C THR A 286 -3.39 8.56 -9.99
N ARG A 287 -4.03 8.62 -11.17
CA ARG A 287 -4.77 7.47 -11.73
C ARG A 287 -3.84 6.28 -11.99
N LEU A 288 -2.67 6.50 -12.61
CA LEU A 288 -1.70 5.43 -12.87
C LEU A 288 -1.18 4.79 -11.57
N LEU A 289 -1.03 5.58 -10.51
CA LEU A 289 -0.73 5.08 -9.17
C LEU A 289 -1.85 4.18 -8.66
N GLN A 290 -3.12 4.60 -8.74
CA GLN A 290 -4.27 3.77 -8.33
C GLN A 290 -4.34 2.45 -9.12
N GLU A 291 -4.10 2.48 -10.43
CA GLU A 291 -4.04 1.26 -11.25
C GLU A 291 -2.90 0.33 -10.84
N THR A 292 -1.74 0.90 -10.48
CA THR A 292 -0.59 0.13 -9.99
C THR A 292 -0.88 -0.44 -8.59
N GLY A 293 -1.52 0.34 -7.73
CA GLY A 293 -1.93 -0.07 -6.39
C GLY A 293 -2.99 -1.16 -6.41
N ALA A 294 -4.01 -1.05 -7.27
CA ALA A 294 -5.03 -2.09 -7.47
C ALA A 294 -4.40 -3.42 -7.95
N ALA A 295 -3.45 -3.35 -8.88
CA ALA A 295 -2.72 -4.54 -9.33
C ALA A 295 -1.89 -5.18 -8.20
N LEU A 296 -1.31 -4.37 -7.30
CA LEU A 296 -0.61 -4.88 -6.12
C LEU A 296 -1.57 -5.52 -5.12
N GLU A 297 -2.72 -4.89 -4.85
CA GLU A 297 -3.76 -5.47 -4.00
C GLU A 297 -4.23 -6.81 -4.55
N ASP A 298 -4.55 -6.90 -5.84
CA ASP A 298 -5.02 -8.15 -6.46
C ASP A 298 -3.94 -9.24 -6.41
N ALA A 299 -2.66 -8.88 -6.51
CA ALA A 299 -1.54 -9.82 -6.37
C ALA A 299 -1.34 -10.33 -4.93
N HIS A 300 -1.65 -9.51 -3.91
CA HIS A 300 -1.43 -9.82 -2.50
C HIS A 300 -2.72 -10.09 -1.71
N ARG A 301 -3.88 -10.03 -2.37
CA ARG A 301 -5.16 -10.39 -1.78
C ARG A 301 -5.10 -11.87 -1.43
N GLU A 302 -5.32 -12.19 -0.15
CA GLU A 302 -5.65 -13.56 0.23
C GLU A 302 -6.88 -13.95 -0.58
N PRO A 303 -6.79 -14.98 -1.45
CA PRO A 303 -7.96 -15.39 -2.21
C PRO A 303 -9.06 -15.71 -1.22
N SER A 304 -10.24 -15.12 -1.45
CA SER A 304 -11.41 -15.39 -0.63
C SER A 304 -11.58 -16.90 -0.51
N PRO A 305 -12.12 -17.45 0.60
CA PRO A 305 -12.31 -18.88 0.72
C PRO A 305 -12.99 -19.51 -0.51
N GLY A 306 -12.19 -20.16 -1.38
CA GLY A 306 -12.62 -20.79 -2.63
C GLY A 306 -12.44 -19.93 -3.90
N GLU A 307 -12.06 -18.66 -3.84
CA GLU A 307 -11.74 -17.85 -5.02
C GLU A 307 -10.59 -18.46 -5.80
N VAL A 308 -10.82 -18.69 -7.10
CA VAL A 308 -9.89 -19.41 -7.98
C VAL A 308 -9.16 -18.40 -8.85
N ALA A 309 -7.84 -18.33 -8.68
CA ALA A 309 -6.96 -17.41 -9.37
C ALA A 309 -6.58 -17.88 -10.78
N GLY A 310 -5.98 -16.98 -11.54
CA GLY A 310 -5.58 -17.21 -12.93
C GLY A 310 -6.70 -16.95 -13.93
N PRO A 311 -6.41 -17.14 -15.24
CA PRO A 311 -7.38 -16.87 -16.32
C PRO A 311 -8.46 -17.96 -16.40
N VAL A 312 -9.48 -17.85 -15.54
CA VAL A 312 -10.69 -18.68 -15.57
C VAL A 312 -11.64 -18.22 -16.68
N VAL A 313 -12.42 -19.15 -17.24
CA VAL A 313 -13.40 -18.88 -18.30
C VAL A 313 -14.84 -18.87 -17.79
N ASP A 314 -15.06 -19.34 -16.56
CA ASP A 314 -16.34 -19.35 -15.87
C ASP A 314 -16.15 -19.47 -14.34
N ASP A 315 -17.27 -19.50 -13.61
CA ASP A 315 -17.29 -19.65 -12.15
C ASP A 315 -17.10 -21.11 -11.67
N GLU A 316 -17.02 -22.07 -12.59
CA GLU A 316 -16.86 -23.50 -12.30
C GLU A 316 -15.40 -23.94 -12.40
N THR A 317 -14.46 -23.00 -12.23
CA THR A 317 -13.00 -23.20 -12.17
C THR A 317 -12.33 -23.62 -13.48
N ARG A 318 -13.06 -23.65 -14.59
CA ARG A 318 -12.48 -23.93 -15.90
C ARG A 318 -11.54 -22.80 -16.28
N CYS A 319 -10.46 -23.11 -16.99
CA CYS A 319 -9.46 -22.11 -17.39
C CYS A 319 -9.18 -22.12 -18.88
N VAL A 320 -8.46 -21.09 -19.35
CA VAL A 320 -8.04 -20.99 -20.77
C VAL A 320 -7.21 -22.17 -21.28
N HIS A 321 -6.63 -22.98 -20.38
CA HIS A 321 -5.86 -24.18 -20.72
C HIS A 321 -6.72 -25.46 -20.76
N TYR A 322 -7.67 -25.58 -19.82
CA TYR A 322 -8.53 -26.75 -19.63
C TYR A 322 -9.95 -26.29 -19.31
N ALA A 323 -10.87 -26.50 -20.26
CA ALA A 323 -12.25 -26.00 -20.20
C ALA A 323 -13.31 -27.02 -20.64
N SER A 324 -13.01 -28.31 -20.52
CA SER A 324 -14.04 -29.34 -20.69
C SER A 324 -15.04 -29.30 -19.53
N ALA A 325 -16.20 -29.92 -19.72
CA ALA A 325 -17.22 -30.04 -18.67
C ALA A 325 -16.71 -30.75 -17.39
N LEU A 326 -15.59 -31.49 -17.48
CA LEU A 326 -14.98 -32.24 -16.38
C LEU A 326 -13.86 -31.46 -15.65
N ASP A 327 -13.42 -30.32 -16.19
CA ASP A 327 -12.34 -29.50 -15.63
C ASP A 327 -12.86 -28.57 -14.52
N VAL A 328 -13.55 -29.16 -13.54
CA VAL A 328 -14.29 -28.44 -12.48
C VAL A 328 -13.60 -28.52 -11.11
N VAL A 329 -12.29 -28.74 -11.09
CA VAL A 329 -11.49 -28.84 -9.86
C VAL A 329 -10.44 -27.75 -9.86
N ALA A 330 -10.42 -26.94 -8.81
CA ALA A 330 -9.27 -26.11 -8.47
C ALA A 330 -8.48 -26.75 -7.32
N ILE A 331 -7.16 -26.57 -7.37
CA ILE A 331 -6.21 -27.09 -6.39
C ILE A 331 -5.65 -25.91 -5.61
N ARG A 332 -5.62 -25.99 -4.28
CA ARG A 332 -4.87 -25.09 -3.41
C ARG A 332 -3.40 -25.50 -3.47
N PHE A 333 -2.52 -24.62 -3.94
CA PHE A 333 -1.10 -24.95 -4.10
C PHE A 333 -0.37 -24.83 -2.76
N HIS A 334 0.52 -25.78 -2.45
CA HIS A 334 1.23 -25.81 -1.16
C HIS A 334 2.16 -24.60 -0.97
N CYS A 335 2.80 -24.14 -2.05
CA CYS A 335 3.78 -23.05 -2.03
C CYS A 335 3.20 -21.69 -1.64
N CYS A 336 1.97 -21.37 -2.05
CA CYS A 336 1.36 -20.05 -1.84
C CYS A 336 -0.03 -20.08 -1.19
N GLY A 337 -0.62 -21.26 -1.01
CA GLY A 337 -1.95 -21.42 -0.42
C GLY A 337 -3.11 -20.92 -1.30
N ARG A 338 -2.86 -20.53 -2.56
CA ARG A 338 -3.89 -20.02 -3.49
C ARG A 338 -4.50 -21.14 -4.33
N TRP A 339 -5.75 -20.95 -4.75
CA TRP A 339 -6.49 -21.89 -5.58
C TRP A 339 -6.25 -21.61 -7.06
N TYR A 340 -5.85 -22.62 -7.82
CA TYR A 340 -5.67 -22.52 -9.27
C TYR A 340 -6.33 -23.71 -9.98
N PRO A 341 -6.88 -23.51 -11.20
CA PRO A 341 -7.41 -24.60 -12.01
C PRO A 341 -6.36 -25.62 -12.44
N CYS A 342 -5.12 -25.15 -12.67
CA CYS A 342 -4.02 -25.99 -13.12
C CYS A 342 -2.65 -25.34 -12.90
N LEU A 343 -1.60 -26.15 -13.05
CA LEU A 343 -0.18 -25.76 -13.04
C LEU A 343 0.13 -24.57 -13.95
N HIS A 344 -0.44 -24.51 -15.15
CA HIS A 344 -0.14 -23.43 -16.11
C HIS A 344 -0.74 -22.09 -15.67
N CYS A 345 -1.93 -22.10 -15.06
CA CYS A 345 -2.53 -20.91 -14.48
C CYS A 345 -1.70 -20.39 -13.30
N HIS A 346 -1.18 -21.29 -12.46
CA HIS A 346 -0.26 -20.94 -11.38
C HIS A 346 1.05 -20.36 -11.94
N ALA A 347 1.72 -21.06 -12.86
CA ALA A 347 3.00 -20.63 -13.43
C ALA A 347 2.92 -19.30 -14.21
N GLY A 348 1.74 -18.94 -14.75
CA GLY A 348 1.52 -17.65 -15.39
C GLY A 348 1.21 -16.50 -14.42
N ALA A 349 0.79 -16.82 -13.19
CA ALA A 349 0.38 -15.85 -12.18
C ALA A 349 1.43 -15.64 -11.08
N GLU A 350 2.36 -16.58 -10.92
CA GLU A 350 3.32 -16.64 -9.81
C GLU A 350 4.77 -16.61 -10.32
N ASP A 351 5.66 -16.05 -9.51
CA ASP A 351 7.10 -15.94 -9.78
C ASP A 351 7.94 -17.07 -9.17
N HIS A 352 7.27 -18.10 -8.62
CA HIS A 352 7.89 -19.25 -7.97
C HIS A 352 7.41 -20.59 -8.57
N SER A 353 8.22 -21.63 -8.37
CA SER A 353 7.87 -22.99 -8.79
C SER A 353 6.90 -23.66 -7.82
N VAL A 354 6.11 -24.59 -8.34
CA VAL A 354 5.19 -25.40 -7.52
C VAL A 354 5.97 -26.23 -6.51
N LEU A 355 5.49 -26.22 -5.27
CA LEU A 355 5.86 -27.20 -4.27
C LEU A 355 4.71 -28.21 -4.12
N PRO A 356 4.98 -29.51 -4.20
CA PRO A 356 3.96 -30.52 -3.94
C PRO A 356 3.57 -30.49 -2.46
N TRP A 357 2.33 -30.89 -2.16
CA TRP A 357 1.90 -31.14 -0.80
C TRP A 357 2.64 -32.34 -0.21
N PRO A 358 3.21 -32.22 1.00
CA PRO A 358 3.82 -33.33 1.70
C PRO A 358 2.84 -34.47 1.96
N ALA A 359 3.34 -35.71 1.89
CA ALA A 359 2.50 -36.91 2.07
C ALA A 359 1.80 -36.98 3.43
N ASP A 360 2.42 -36.44 4.49
CA ASP A 360 1.88 -36.34 5.85
C ASP A 360 0.82 -35.24 6.02
N ARG A 361 0.53 -34.48 4.95
CA ARG A 361 -0.46 -33.38 4.91
C ARG A 361 -1.59 -33.65 3.92
N HIS A 362 -1.78 -34.89 3.50
CA HIS A 362 -2.86 -35.27 2.55
C HIS A 362 -4.28 -35.22 3.16
N ASP A 363 -4.41 -34.93 4.45
CA ASP A 363 -5.66 -34.59 5.12
C ASP A 363 -6.11 -33.14 4.84
N ALA A 364 -5.22 -32.27 4.35
CA ALA A 364 -5.53 -30.88 4.04
C ALA A 364 -6.62 -30.74 2.97
N GLU A 365 -7.59 -29.85 3.21
CA GLU A 365 -8.62 -29.44 2.24
C GLU A 365 -8.01 -28.60 1.10
N ALA A 366 -7.30 -29.27 0.20
CA ALA A 366 -6.57 -28.64 -0.89
C ALA A 366 -7.28 -28.73 -2.24
N LEU A 367 -8.51 -29.25 -2.29
CA LEU A 367 -9.28 -29.35 -3.53
C LEU A 367 -10.65 -28.66 -3.38
N LEU A 368 -11.10 -28.04 -4.47
CA LEU A 368 -12.35 -27.28 -4.54
C LEU A 368 -13.14 -27.69 -5.77
N CYS A 369 -14.41 -28.06 -5.57
CA CYS A 369 -15.34 -28.31 -6.66
C CYS A 369 -15.86 -26.98 -7.19
N GLY A 370 -15.69 -26.71 -8.48
CA GLY A 370 -16.21 -25.52 -9.12
C GLY A 370 -17.74 -25.43 -9.16
N VAL A 371 -18.42 -26.58 -9.21
CA VAL A 371 -19.89 -26.64 -9.32
C VAL A 371 -20.58 -26.29 -8.00
N CYS A 372 -20.18 -26.94 -6.91
CA CYS A 372 -20.86 -26.78 -5.61
C CYS A 372 -20.01 -26.11 -4.53
N ARG A 373 -18.78 -25.72 -4.87
CA ARG A 373 -17.84 -25.01 -3.97
C ARG A 373 -17.43 -25.80 -2.74
N ARG A 374 -17.77 -27.09 -2.68
CA ARG A 374 -17.33 -27.99 -1.62
C ARG A 374 -15.83 -28.18 -1.71
N ARG A 375 -15.19 -28.08 -0.55
CA ARG A 375 -13.79 -28.46 -0.36
C ARG A 375 -13.69 -29.92 0.05
N PHE A 376 -12.58 -30.54 -0.32
CA PHE A 376 -12.28 -31.92 0.01
C PHE A 376 -10.79 -32.09 0.21
N SER A 377 -10.43 -33.09 1.01
CA SER A 377 -9.02 -33.40 1.28
C SER A 377 -8.33 -33.98 0.05
N ILE A 378 -7.00 -33.91 0.03
CA ILE A 378 -6.20 -34.58 -1.01
C ILE A 378 -6.50 -36.08 -1.02
N THR A 379 -6.61 -36.70 0.15
CA THR A 379 -6.97 -38.12 0.29
C THR A 379 -8.33 -38.43 -0.32
N GLU A 380 -9.35 -37.61 -0.07
CA GLU A 380 -10.68 -37.79 -0.64
C GLU A 380 -10.65 -37.65 -2.18
N TYR A 381 -9.93 -36.66 -2.70
CA TYR A 381 -9.79 -36.46 -4.14
C TYR A 381 -9.12 -37.63 -4.85
N LEU A 382 -8.02 -38.14 -4.30
CA LEU A 382 -7.26 -39.24 -4.89
C LEU A 382 -8.06 -40.54 -4.98
N GLN A 383 -9.15 -40.67 -4.23
CA GLN A 383 -10.03 -41.85 -4.20
C GLN A 383 -11.37 -41.64 -4.93
N ALA A 384 -11.66 -40.43 -5.41
CA ALA A 384 -12.96 -40.08 -5.97
C ALA A 384 -12.92 -39.87 -7.49
N GLU A 385 -13.94 -40.39 -8.18
CA GLU A 385 -14.15 -40.14 -9.62
C GLU A 385 -15.02 -38.88 -9.89
N GLY A 386 -15.53 -38.26 -8.83
CA GLY A 386 -16.37 -37.07 -8.89
C GLY A 386 -16.62 -36.46 -7.52
N CYS A 387 -17.22 -35.28 -7.50
CA CYS A 387 -17.49 -34.54 -6.27
C CYS A 387 -18.47 -35.30 -5.37
N THR A 388 -18.04 -35.63 -4.15
CA THR A 388 -18.87 -36.28 -3.12
C THR A 388 -20.02 -35.41 -2.60
N GLY A 389 -20.06 -34.12 -2.98
CA GLY A 389 -21.15 -33.19 -2.66
C GLY A 389 -22.25 -33.15 -3.71
N CYS A 390 -21.89 -32.89 -4.98
CA CYS A 390 -22.88 -32.66 -6.04
C CYS A 390 -22.86 -33.71 -7.17
N GLY A 391 -21.95 -34.68 -7.12
CA GLY A 391 -21.83 -35.74 -8.14
C GLY A 391 -21.19 -35.30 -9.46
N ALA A 392 -20.68 -34.06 -9.56
CA ALA A 392 -19.98 -33.62 -10.76
C ALA A 392 -18.74 -34.48 -11.02
N ALA A 393 -18.63 -35.04 -12.23
CA ALA A 393 -17.52 -35.91 -12.60
C ALA A 393 -16.20 -35.13 -12.72
N PHE A 394 -15.10 -35.73 -12.26
CA PHE A 394 -13.77 -35.15 -12.39
C PHE A 394 -13.07 -35.64 -13.66
N ASN A 395 -12.21 -34.80 -14.23
CA ASN A 395 -11.43 -35.19 -15.39
C ASN A 395 -10.39 -36.27 -15.00
N PRO A 396 -10.49 -37.51 -15.51
CA PRO A 396 -9.53 -38.58 -15.19
C PRO A 396 -8.12 -38.26 -15.69
N GLY A 397 -7.97 -37.35 -16.66
CA GLY A 397 -6.68 -36.85 -17.13
C GLY A 397 -5.88 -36.09 -16.08
N CYS A 398 -6.52 -35.55 -15.03
CA CYS A 398 -5.84 -34.85 -13.93
C CYS A 398 -4.85 -35.75 -13.18
N SER A 399 -5.11 -37.07 -13.14
CA SER A 399 -4.23 -38.06 -12.50
C SER A 399 -2.79 -38.04 -13.01
N ARG A 400 -2.58 -37.66 -14.26
CA ARG A 400 -1.23 -37.56 -14.87
C ARG A 400 -0.38 -36.45 -14.25
N HIS A 401 -1.01 -35.49 -13.58
CA HIS A 401 -0.35 -34.35 -12.95
C HIS A 401 -0.30 -34.46 -11.42
N HIS A 402 -0.87 -35.50 -10.81
CA HIS A 402 -0.84 -35.68 -9.35
C HIS A 402 0.58 -35.58 -8.76
N PRO A 403 1.64 -36.17 -9.35
CA PRO A 403 3.00 -36.04 -8.82
C PRO A 403 3.57 -34.61 -8.82
N VAL A 404 2.94 -33.67 -9.54
CA VAL A 404 3.32 -32.25 -9.53
C VAL A 404 2.71 -31.55 -8.31
N TYR A 405 1.52 -31.96 -7.88
CA TYR A 405 0.77 -31.31 -6.80
C TYR A 405 0.92 -32.01 -5.46
N PHE A 406 1.20 -33.30 -5.44
CA PHE A 406 1.19 -34.16 -4.25
C PHE A 406 2.41 -35.06 -4.24
N GLU A 407 3.06 -35.18 -3.09
CA GLU A 407 4.07 -36.20 -2.88
C GLU A 407 3.38 -37.57 -2.87
N MET A 408 3.58 -38.32 -3.95
CA MET A 408 3.07 -39.68 -4.05
C MET A 408 3.95 -40.56 -3.15
N GLY A 409 3.38 -41.11 -2.07
CA GLY A 409 4.08 -42.08 -1.21
C GLY A 409 4.62 -43.27 -2.02
N PRO A 410 5.52 -44.09 -1.44
CA PRO A 410 6.01 -45.28 -2.13
C PRO A 410 4.81 -46.12 -2.60
N PRO A 411 4.82 -46.64 -3.85
CA PRO A 411 3.74 -47.48 -4.33
C PRO A 411 3.56 -48.65 -3.36
N SER A 412 2.33 -48.82 -2.88
CA SER A 412 1.92 -49.90 -1.96
C SER A 412 2.20 -51.27 -2.53
#